data_AF-A0A0W8BVH3-F1
#
_entry.id   AF-A0A0W8BVH3-F1
#
_cell.length_a   1.000
_cell.length_b   1.000
_cell.length_c   1.000
_cell.angle_alpha   90.00
_cell.angle_beta   90.00
_cell.angle_gamma   90.00
#
_symmetry.space_group_name_H-M   'P 1'
#
loop_
_entity.id
_entity.type
_entity.pdbx_description
1 polymer ?
#
loop_
_entity_poly.entity_id
_entity_poly.type
_entity_poly.pdbx_seq_one_letter_code
_entity_poly.pdbx_strand_id
1 'polypeptide(L)'
;MIASLKKKPSRSTVVQANEMLVRMSHRGGCGCDPASGDGAGMLVALPHEFVQRVVKDGEFGAAAKLLTLEKEKYAVGNVFFNKNAPNDIPLAKKTFDDMAEAMGLKVVGWRAMPTTSNTLGATSLASEPHVEQVMVLNENPNLSGDDFEKELLRLRNVVTSVNEKKFSDFYVNSLSNRTITYKGQLTPEQLFEYYDDLSAKDFTSYVALVHSRFSTNTFPSWDRAQPNRIMCHNGEINTLRGNKNWMYARGGTLHSSYFGNRTSDLLPVCSDSKSDSGNFDAVLEILTKASSCNRSLPEGMMMMIPEAWQNDPLIAPHKKDMYKYQSLLMEPWDGPAMMAFTDGKYIGATLDRNGLRPSRYYVTKDDHVLLSSEIGVLEHLPEKDIKYKRRLEPGKMFLVDFERGMIVSDDEVKKSVSESRPFKKWLDENLVSLSELTATKKEAAQQKRRPNYAELNRRLNMFGYTTDGDDGPAYDADGYSRQGIAG
;
A
#
# COMPACT_ATOMS: atom_id res chain seq x y z
N MET A 1 8.69 -0.07 -11.91
CA MET A 1 9.21 1.13 -11.22
C MET A 1 10.56 1.54 -11.78
N ILE A 2 10.85 2.84 -11.75
CA ILE A 2 12.14 3.43 -12.12
C ILE A 2 12.52 4.52 -11.12
N ALA A 3 13.80 4.63 -10.78
CA ALA A 3 14.28 5.66 -9.86
C ALA A 3 15.74 6.06 -10.13
N SER A 4 16.08 7.31 -9.83
CA SER A 4 17.45 7.81 -9.77
C SER A 4 17.99 7.65 -8.35
N LEU A 5 19.08 6.90 -8.17
CA LEU A 5 19.72 6.71 -6.86
C LEU A 5 20.13 8.06 -6.25
N LYS A 6 20.53 9.03 -7.06
CA LYS A 6 20.99 10.35 -6.58
C LYS A 6 19.86 11.36 -6.35
N LYS A 7 18.59 10.91 -6.33
CA LYS A 7 17.40 11.77 -6.15
C LYS A 7 17.35 12.94 -7.15
N LYS A 8 17.93 12.78 -8.35
CA LYS A 8 17.97 13.83 -9.39
C LYS A 8 16.70 13.74 -10.24
N PRO A 9 15.81 14.76 -10.21
CA PRO A 9 14.63 14.75 -11.05
C PRO A 9 15.02 14.82 -12.52
N SER A 10 14.37 14.01 -13.36
CA SER A 10 14.55 14.09 -14.80
C SER A 10 13.24 13.84 -15.53
N ARG A 11 13.12 14.42 -16.72
CA ARG A 11 12.01 14.11 -17.64
C ARG A 11 12.11 12.68 -18.15
N SER A 12 13.33 12.19 -18.36
CA SER A 12 13.62 10.82 -18.81
C SER A 12 13.00 9.77 -17.89
N THR A 13 13.05 9.96 -16.57
CA THR A 13 12.43 9.06 -15.59
C THR A 13 10.94 8.86 -15.88
N VAL A 14 10.22 9.94 -16.16
CA VAL A 14 8.76 9.93 -16.36
C VAL A 14 8.41 9.30 -17.72
N VAL A 15 9.16 9.65 -18.77
CA VAL A 15 8.99 9.08 -20.12
C VAL A 15 9.29 7.58 -20.14
N GLN A 16 10.40 7.17 -19.52
CA GLN A 16 10.76 5.74 -19.41
C GLN A 16 9.76 4.97 -18.55
N ALA A 17 9.22 5.58 -17.49
CA ALA A 17 8.15 4.96 -16.72
C ALA A 17 6.90 4.69 -17.58
N ASN A 18 6.54 5.62 -18.47
CA ASN A 18 5.44 5.42 -19.42
C ASN A 18 5.75 4.31 -20.44
N GLU A 19 6.96 4.29 -20.99
CA GLU A 19 7.39 3.20 -21.87
C GLU A 19 7.28 1.84 -21.18
N MET A 20 7.71 1.74 -19.92
CA MET A 20 7.54 0.54 -19.11
C MET A 20 6.07 0.17 -18.93
N LEU A 21 5.19 1.16 -18.69
CA LEU A 21 3.76 0.95 -18.52
C LEU A 21 3.12 0.39 -19.80
N VAL A 22 3.36 1.03 -20.94
CA VAL A 22 2.87 0.61 -22.27
C VAL A 22 3.39 -0.77 -22.67
N ARG A 23 4.65 -1.08 -22.36
CA ARG A 23 5.21 -2.42 -22.61
C ARG A 23 4.62 -3.51 -21.71
N MET A 24 3.82 -3.16 -20.71
CA MET A 24 3.10 -4.10 -19.85
C MET A 24 1.61 -4.25 -20.23
N SER A 25 1.16 -3.70 -21.38
CA SER A 25 -0.23 -3.77 -21.81
C SER A 25 -0.75 -5.18 -22.02
N HIS A 26 0.09 -6.13 -22.43
CA HIS A 26 -0.29 -7.55 -22.56
C HIS A 26 -0.60 -8.21 -21.20
N ARG A 27 -0.30 -7.55 -20.08
CA ARG A 27 -0.68 -7.98 -18.73
C ARG A 27 -1.89 -7.23 -18.15
N GLY A 28 -2.35 -6.18 -18.84
CA GLY A 28 -3.52 -5.42 -18.45
C GLY A 28 -4.81 -6.14 -18.84
N GLY A 29 -5.87 -5.90 -18.07
CA GLY A 29 -7.22 -6.26 -18.48
C GLY A 29 -7.79 -5.17 -19.39
N CYS A 30 -8.49 -5.58 -20.45
CA CYS A 30 -9.42 -4.72 -21.16
C CYS A 30 -10.84 -5.21 -20.84
N GLY A 31 -11.78 -4.27 -20.73
CA GLY A 31 -13.20 -4.54 -20.56
C GLY A 31 -13.82 -5.16 -21.82
N CYS A 32 -15.15 -5.15 -21.90
CA CYS A 32 -15.87 -5.62 -23.08
C CYS A 32 -15.56 -4.81 -24.36
N ASP A 33 -15.11 -3.56 -24.19
CA ASP A 33 -14.61 -2.68 -25.24
C ASP A 33 -13.07 -2.58 -25.12
N PRO A 34 -12.30 -2.81 -26.21
CA PRO A 34 -10.84 -2.70 -26.21
C PRO A 34 -10.30 -1.36 -25.69
N ALA A 35 -11.05 -0.26 -25.82
CA ALA A 35 -10.66 1.06 -25.35
C ALA A 35 -10.97 1.32 -23.86
N SER A 36 -11.67 0.39 -23.19
CA SER A 36 -11.96 0.46 -21.76
C SER A 36 -10.96 -0.39 -20.98
N GLY A 37 -9.93 0.23 -20.40
CA GLY A 37 -8.94 -0.48 -19.58
C GLY A 37 -9.41 -0.74 -18.14
N ASP A 38 -8.90 -1.79 -17.51
CA ASP A 38 -9.21 -2.12 -16.10
C ASP A 38 -8.60 -1.16 -15.09
N GLY A 39 -7.59 -0.40 -15.51
CA GLY A 39 -6.96 0.66 -14.74
C GLY A 39 -5.46 0.74 -14.97
N ALA A 40 -4.96 1.94 -15.23
CA ALA A 40 -3.55 2.26 -15.36
C ALA A 40 -3.21 3.52 -14.56
N GLY A 41 -1.96 3.63 -14.14
CA GLY A 41 -1.51 4.80 -13.40
C GLY A 41 -0.02 4.88 -13.16
N MET A 42 0.39 6.06 -12.72
CA MET A 42 1.74 6.43 -12.37
C MET A 42 1.74 7.27 -11.09
N LEU A 43 2.56 6.89 -10.12
CA LEU A 43 2.92 7.70 -8.97
C LEU A 43 4.33 8.22 -9.17
N VAL A 44 4.50 9.53 -9.02
CA VAL A 44 5.80 10.21 -9.15
C VAL A 44 6.13 11.00 -7.88
N ALA A 45 7.39 11.42 -7.73
CA ALA A 45 7.68 12.51 -6.81
C ALA A 45 7.03 13.80 -7.30
N LEU A 46 6.62 14.65 -6.37
CA LEU A 46 5.95 15.91 -6.66
C LEU A 46 6.83 16.79 -7.56
N PRO A 47 6.40 17.10 -8.81
CA PRO A 47 7.24 17.77 -9.80
C PRO A 47 7.29 19.27 -9.51
N HIS A 48 8.22 19.66 -8.64
CA HIS A 48 8.26 21.02 -8.07
C HIS A 48 8.30 22.15 -9.11
N GLU A 49 9.11 21.99 -10.17
CA GLU A 49 9.26 23.00 -11.23
C GLU A 49 7.95 23.19 -12.01
N PHE A 50 7.30 22.08 -12.37
CA PHE A 50 5.97 22.08 -12.99
C PHE A 50 4.93 22.78 -12.10
N VAL A 51 4.86 22.41 -10.81
CA VAL A 51 3.88 23.02 -9.89
C VAL A 51 4.15 24.52 -9.71
N GLN A 52 5.41 24.94 -9.62
CA GLN A 52 5.77 26.36 -9.57
C GLN A 52 5.30 27.12 -10.80
N ARG A 53 5.47 26.55 -12.00
CA ARG A 53 4.99 27.18 -13.24
C ARG A 53 3.47 27.31 -13.22
N VAL A 54 2.75 26.22 -12.95
CA VAL A 54 1.28 26.19 -12.90
C VAL A 54 0.72 27.22 -11.90
N VAL A 55 1.37 27.40 -10.75
CA VAL A 55 1.01 28.44 -9.77
C VAL A 55 1.24 29.85 -10.30
N LYS A 56 2.37 30.11 -10.97
CA LYS A 56 2.68 31.41 -11.59
C LYS A 56 1.70 31.74 -12.73
N ASP A 57 1.30 30.73 -13.49
CA ASP A 57 0.30 30.85 -14.56
C ASP A 57 -1.09 31.20 -13.97
N GLY A 58 -1.32 30.85 -12.71
CA GLY A 58 -2.52 31.21 -11.94
C GLY A 58 -3.61 30.16 -11.93
N GLU A 59 -3.26 28.92 -12.28
CA GLU A 59 -4.24 27.83 -12.39
C GLU A 59 -4.84 27.43 -11.04
N PHE A 60 -4.16 27.74 -9.92
CA PHE A 60 -4.67 27.60 -8.55
C PHE A 60 -5.34 28.89 -8.01
N GLY A 61 -5.62 29.86 -8.88
CA GLY A 61 -6.23 31.15 -8.53
C GLY A 61 -5.24 32.30 -8.41
N ALA A 62 -5.75 33.54 -8.52
CA ALA A 62 -4.94 34.75 -8.59
C ALA A 62 -4.07 34.98 -7.33
N ALA A 63 -4.59 34.61 -6.14
CA ALA A 63 -3.85 34.71 -4.89
C ALA A 63 -2.60 33.80 -4.86
N ALA A 64 -2.63 32.67 -5.58
CA ALA A 64 -1.53 31.73 -5.63
C ALA A 64 -0.31 32.29 -6.38
N LYS A 65 -0.51 33.20 -7.36
CA LYS A 65 0.56 33.74 -8.22
C LYS A 65 1.68 34.42 -7.45
N LEU A 66 1.37 34.96 -6.28
CA LEU A 66 2.31 35.68 -5.42
C LEU A 66 3.09 34.75 -4.47
N LEU A 67 2.74 33.46 -4.44
CA LEU A 67 3.39 32.49 -3.56
C LEU A 67 4.75 32.08 -4.12
N THR A 68 5.73 32.02 -3.22
CA THR A 68 7.00 31.33 -3.48
C THR A 68 6.89 29.94 -2.85
N LEU A 69 6.84 28.91 -3.69
CA LEU A 69 6.75 27.53 -3.22
C LEU A 69 8.12 27.01 -2.80
N GLU A 70 8.19 26.49 -1.58
CA GLU A 70 9.34 25.74 -1.06
C GLU A 70 8.97 24.27 -0.96
N LYS A 71 9.87 23.36 -1.37
CA LYS A 71 9.65 21.92 -1.28
C LYS A 71 9.27 21.52 0.16
N GLU A 72 8.38 20.54 0.30
CA GLU A 72 7.86 20.04 1.57
C GLU A 72 7.00 21.02 2.41
N LYS A 73 6.91 22.31 2.04
CA LYS A 73 6.02 23.30 2.70
C LYS A 73 4.65 23.46 2.03
N TYR A 74 4.43 22.77 0.92
CA TYR A 74 3.12 22.68 0.26
C TYR A 74 2.87 21.23 -0.15
N ALA A 75 1.59 20.90 -0.27
CA ALA A 75 1.10 19.64 -0.77
C ALA A 75 0.19 19.88 -1.97
N VAL A 76 0.17 18.91 -2.86
CA VAL A 76 -0.81 18.84 -3.96
C VAL A 76 -1.55 17.51 -3.83
N GLY A 77 -2.85 17.53 -4.08
CA GLY A 77 -3.64 16.32 -4.12
C GLY A 77 -4.52 16.26 -5.36
N ASN A 78 -4.53 15.10 -6.02
CA ASN A 78 -5.46 14.82 -7.11
C ASN A 78 -6.77 14.25 -6.53
N VAL A 79 -7.89 14.91 -6.81
CA VAL A 79 -9.22 14.56 -6.29
C VAL A 79 -10.17 14.29 -7.45
N PHE A 80 -10.89 13.18 -7.34
CA PHE A 80 -12.00 12.83 -8.22
C PHE A 80 -13.32 13.28 -7.61
N PHE A 81 -14.14 13.89 -8.45
CA PHE A 81 -15.51 14.26 -8.16
C PHE A 81 -16.45 13.61 -9.17
N ASN A 82 -17.72 13.45 -8.82
CA ASN A 82 -18.74 13.02 -9.76
C ASN A 82 -18.97 14.06 -10.87
N LYS A 83 -18.52 13.76 -12.09
CA LYS A 83 -18.71 14.62 -13.27
C LYS A 83 -20.18 14.86 -13.60
N ASN A 84 -21.06 13.90 -13.26
CA ASN A 84 -22.49 13.95 -13.55
C ASN A 84 -23.29 14.73 -12.49
N ALA A 85 -22.63 15.19 -11.41
CA ALA A 85 -23.25 15.99 -10.35
C ALA A 85 -22.50 17.34 -10.18
N PRO A 86 -22.53 18.24 -11.19
CA PRO A 86 -21.72 19.46 -11.19
C PRO A 86 -22.04 20.42 -10.03
N ASN A 87 -23.26 20.38 -9.49
CA ASN A 87 -23.68 21.19 -8.34
C ASN A 87 -23.05 20.73 -7.02
N ASP A 88 -22.64 19.46 -6.94
CA ASP A 88 -22.04 18.88 -5.73
C ASP A 88 -20.55 19.25 -5.64
N ILE A 89 -19.90 19.50 -6.77
CA ILE A 89 -18.46 19.77 -6.85
C ILE A 89 -18.05 20.98 -6.00
N PRO A 90 -18.67 22.18 -6.12
CA PRO A 90 -18.33 23.32 -5.26
C PRO A 90 -18.61 23.06 -3.77
N LEU A 91 -19.64 22.27 -3.44
CA LEU A 91 -20.00 21.96 -2.05
C LEU A 91 -19.01 20.99 -1.41
N ALA A 92 -18.53 20.00 -2.18
CA ALA A 92 -17.51 19.06 -1.75
C ALA A 92 -16.16 19.75 -1.54
N LYS A 93 -15.78 20.69 -2.41
CA LYS A 93 -14.59 21.54 -2.24
C LYS A 93 -14.71 22.43 -1.01
N LYS A 94 -15.85 23.11 -0.83
CA LYS A 94 -16.09 23.93 0.36
C LYS A 94 -15.95 23.09 1.64
N THR A 95 -16.53 21.88 1.65
CA THR A 95 -16.37 20.96 2.78
C THR A 95 -14.91 20.59 3.02
N PHE A 96 -14.12 20.39 1.97
CA PHE A 96 -12.69 20.15 2.09
C PHE A 96 -11.96 21.36 2.68
N ASP A 97 -12.24 22.56 2.17
CA ASP A 97 -11.62 23.81 2.60
C ASP A 97 -11.95 24.13 4.07
N ASP A 98 -13.22 24.02 4.46
CA ASP A 98 -13.68 24.24 5.84
C ASP A 98 -12.99 23.27 6.83
N MET A 99 -12.81 22.00 6.42
CA MET A 99 -12.12 21.00 7.26
C MET A 99 -10.63 21.23 7.35
N ALA A 100 -9.98 21.63 6.24
CA ALA A 100 -8.57 22.01 6.25
C ALA A 100 -8.33 23.20 7.18
N GLU A 101 -9.15 24.25 7.08
CA GLU A 101 -9.05 25.42 7.94
C GLU A 101 -9.26 25.06 9.42
N ALA A 102 -10.26 24.23 9.75
CA ALA A 102 -10.50 23.74 11.10
C ALA A 102 -9.32 22.92 11.67
N MET A 103 -8.47 22.35 10.80
CA MET A 103 -7.26 21.62 11.16
C MET A 103 -6.00 22.50 11.16
N GLY A 104 -6.13 23.81 10.88
CA GLY A 104 -5.00 24.74 10.80
C GLY A 104 -4.18 24.61 9.52
N LEU A 105 -4.75 24.02 8.47
CA LEU A 105 -4.15 23.89 7.15
C LEU A 105 -4.81 24.88 6.19
N LYS A 106 -4.02 25.49 5.31
CA LYS A 106 -4.53 26.49 4.36
C LYS A 106 -4.68 25.91 2.97
N VAL A 107 -5.90 25.90 2.44
CA VAL A 107 -6.13 25.65 1.01
C VAL A 107 -5.87 26.93 0.24
N VAL A 108 -4.99 26.86 -0.75
CA VAL A 108 -4.66 28.00 -1.63
C VAL A 108 -5.70 28.14 -2.73
N GLY A 109 -6.11 27.00 -3.28
CA GLY A 109 -7.07 26.96 -4.36
C GLY A 109 -7.11 25.59 -5.03
N TRP A 110 -7.99 25.53 -6.02
CA TRP A 110 -8.31 24.34 -6.79
C TRP A 110 -7.99 24.60 -8.26
N ARG A 111 -7.39 23.61 -8.92
CA ARG A 111 -7.05 23.60 -10.33
C ARG A 111 -7.79 22.48 -11.03
N ALA A 112 -8.65 22.80 -11.98
CA ALA A 112 -9.19 21.79 -12.89
C ALA A 112 -8.06 21.21 -13.74
N MET A 113 -7.86 19.89 -13.71
CA MET A 113 -6.78 19.28 -14.48
C MET A 113 -7.15 19.22 -15.96
N PRO A 114 -6.23 19.55 -16.88
CA PRO A 114 -6.44 19.35 -18.30
C PRO A 114 -6.44 17.84 -18.61
N THR A 115 -7.62 17.34 -19.01
CA THR A 115 -7.83 15.92 -19.35
C THR A 115 -8.44 15.74 -20.73
N THR A 116 -7.99 14.73 -21.48
CA THR A 116 -8.49 14.43 -22.83
C THR A 116 -9.26 13.10 -22.87
N SER A 117 -10.59 13.16 -22.94
CA SER A 117 -11.48 11.98 -22.87
C SER A 117 -11.69 11.26 -24.22
N ASN A 118 -11.13 11.77 -25.32
CA ASN A 118 -11.46 11.33 -26.68
C ASN A 118 -11.10 9.87 -27.00
N THR A 119 -10.13 9.31 -26.28
CA THR A 119 -9.66 7.94 -26.49
C THR A 119 -10.29 6.93 -25.54
N LEU A 120 -11.15 7.38 -24.61
CA LEU A 120 -11.80 6.51 -23.63
C LEU A 120 -12.85 5.62 -24.28
N GLY A 121 -12.86 4.34 -23.90
CA GLY A 121 -13.96 3.44 -24.20
C GLY A 121 -15.24 3.80 -23.46
N ALA A 122 -16.37 3.27 -23.92
CA ALA A 122 -17.70 3.67 -23.46
C ALA A 122 -17.91 3.47 -21.95
N THR A 123 -17.37 2.39 -21.38
CA THR A 123 -17.48 2.11 -19.94
C THR A 123 -16.66 3.09 -19.11
N SER A 124 -15.41 3.34 -19.50
CA SER A 124 -14.53 4.29 -18.81
C SER A 124 -15.06 5.72 -18.88
N LEU A 125 -15.63 6.10 -20.04
CA LEU A 125 -16.22 7.41 -20.25
C LEU A 125 -17.48 7.62 -19.40
N ALA A 126 -18.31 6.59 -19.24
CA ALA A 126 -19.54 6.68 -18.46
C ALA A 126 -19.29 6.92 -16.96
N SER A 127 -18.18 6.38 -16.44
CA SER A 127 -17.75 6.52 -15.04
C SER A 127 -16.68 7.60 -14.84
N GLU A 128 -16.37 8.40 -15.87
CA GLU A 128 -15.29 9.38 -15.85
C GLU A 128 -15.51 10.44 -14.75
N PRO A 129 -14.54 10.63 -13.83
CA PRO A 129 -14.63 11.65 -12.81
C PRO A 129 -14.27 13.03 -13.38
N HIS A 130 -14.79 14.07 -12.74
CA HIS A 130 -14.23 15.41 -12.87
C HIS A 130 -12.99 15.49 -11.97
N VAL A 131 -11.83 15.76 -12.56
CA VAL A 131 -10.55 15.68 -11.85
C VAL A 131 -10.01 17.07 -11.55
N GLU A 132 -9.73 17.33 -10.28
CA GLU A 132 -9.08 18.57 -9.86
C GLU A 132 -7.90 18.34 -8.91
N GLN A 133 -6.97 19.28 -8.94
CA GLN A 133 -5.89 19.40 -7.99
C GLN A 133 -6.23 20.41 -6.90
N VAL A 134 -5.99 20.04 -5.64
CA VAL A 134 -6.00 20.96 -4.52
C VAL A 134 -4.57 21.26 -4.08
N MET A 135 -4.28 22.54 -3.78
CA MET A 135 -3.03 22.94 -3.17
C MET A 135 -3.23 23.33 -1.71
N VAL A 136 -2.47 22.70 -0.82
CA VAL A 136 -2.51 22.95 0.63
C VAL A 136 -1.15 23.45 1.10
N LEU A 137 -1.11 24.53 1.87
CA LEU A 137 0.11 25.07 2.47
C LEU A 137 0.25 24.65 3.92
N ASN A 138 1.50 24.41 4.29
CA ASN A 138 1.93 24.40 5.67
C ASN A 138 2.42 25.80 6.06
N GLU A 139 1.55 26.62 6.65
CA GLU A 139 1.92 27.94 7.18
C GLU A 139 2.48 27.88 8.60
N ASN A 140 2.44 26.71 9.26
CA ASN A 140 2.97 26.54 10.60
C ASN A 140 4.49 26.25 10.52
N PRO A 141 5.36 27.19 10.93
CA PRO A 141 6.81 27.01 10.82
C PRO A 141 7.34 25.89 11.74
N ASN A 142 6.56 25.46 12.73
CA ASN A 142 6.93 24.38 13.65
C ASN A 142 6.49 23.00 13.16
N LEU A 143 5.71 22.92 12.07
CA LEU A 143 5.26 21.65 11.53
C LEU A 143 6.29 21.13 10.53
N SER A 144 6.97 20.04 10.89
CA SER A 144 7.95 19.39 10.00
C SER A 144 7.29 18.82 8.74
N GLY A 145 8.06 18.56 7.68
CA GLY A 145 7.54 17.93 6.46
C GLY A 145 6.92 16.55 6.71
N ASP A 146 7.44 15.79 7.69
CA ASP A 146 6.85 14.52 8.12
C ASP A 146 5.55 14.69 8.90
N ASP A 147 5.48 15.67 9.79
CA ASP A 147 4.26 15.96 10.54
C ASP A 147 3.17 16.55 9.63
N PHE A 148 3.58 17.28 8.58
CA PHE A 148 2.66 17.73 7.56
C PHE A 148 2.04 16.55 6.80
N GLU A 149 2.82 15.53 6.42
CA GLU A 149 2.28 14.27 5.86
C GLU A 149 1.27 13.57 6.78
N LYS A 150 1.45 13.65 8.10
CA LYS A 150 0.50 13.11 9.10
C LYS A 150 -0.81 13.88 9.08
N GLU A 151 -0.76 15.21 9.14
CA GLU A 151 -1.99 16.02 9.11
C GLU A 151 -2.68 15.94 7.73
N LEU A 152 -1.95 15.76 6.62
CA LEU A 152 -2.53 15.49 5.30
C LEU A 152 -3.25 14.13 5.23
N LEU A 153 -2.68 13.07 5.83
CA LEU A 153 -3.37 11.78 6.00
C LEU A 153 -4.68 11.96 6.77
N ARG A 154 -4.62 12.68 7.91
CA ARG A 154 -5.81 12.95 8.73
C ARG A 154 -6.84 13.76 7.97
N LEU A 155 -6.42 14.83 7.28
CA LEU A 155 -7.31 15.70 6.50
C LEU A 155 -8.03 14.86 5.45
N ARG A 156 -7.28 14.06 4.68
CA ARG A 156 -7.83 13.17 3.67
C ARG A 156 -8.87 12.20 4.24
N ASN A 157 -8.61 11.59 5.39
CA ASN A 157 -9.55 10.66 6.00
C ASN A 157 -10.85 11.36 6.46
N VAL A 158 -10.72 12.54 7.08
CA VAL A 158 -11.87 13.33 7.54
C VAL A 158 -12.72 13.81 6.36
N VAL A 159 -12.11 14.43 5.35
CA VAL A 159 -12.84 14.96 4.18
C VAL A 159 -13.48 13.84 3.38
N THR A 160 -12.82 12.69 3.22
CA THR A 160 -13.43 11.51 2.57
C THR A 160 -14.63 11.02 3.36
N SER A 161 -14.52 10.81 4.67
CA SER A 161 -15.64 10.36 5.53
C SER A 161 -16.84 11.30 5.50
N VAL A 162 -16.61 12.62 5.42
CA VAL A 162 -17.70 13.61 5.36
C VAL A 162 -18.30 13.70 3.96
N ASN A 163 -17.46 13.76 2.92
CA ASN A 163 -17.94 13.93 1.55
C ASN A 163 -18.62 12.66 1.01
N GLU A 164 -18.12 11.46 1.29
CA GLU A 164 -18.76 10.19 0.86
C GLU A 164 -20.17 10.01 1.46
N LYS A 165 -20.48 10.66 2.58
CA LYS A 165 -21.83 10.66 3.18
C LYS A 165 -22.78 11.67 2.55
N LYS A 166 -22.23 12.74 1.95
CA LYS A 166 -23.00 13.87 1.42
C LYS A 166 -23.15 13.83 -0.10
N PHE A 167 -22.13 13.34 -0.79
CA PHE A 167 -21.99 13.40 -2.24
C PHE A 167 -21.64 12.02 -2.78
N SER A 168 -22.12 11.73 -3.98
CA SER A 168 -21.70 10.53 -4.70
C SER A 168 -20.29 10.72 -5.30
N ASP A 169 -19.50 9.66 -5.32
CA ASP A 169 -18.21 9.55 -6.02
C ASP A 169 -17.20 10.69 -5.74
N PHE A 170 -16.78 10.81 -4.48
CA PHE A 170 -15.66 11.64 -4.05
C PHE A 170 -14.46 10.78 -3.65
N TYR A 171 -13.30 10.97 -4.30
CA TYR A 171 -12.11 10.17 -4.00
C TYR A 171 -10.81 10.98 -4.09
N VAL A 172 -10.05 11.00 -3.00
CA VAL A 172 -8.71 11.62 -2.98
C VAL A 172 -7.66 10.59 -3.37
N ASN A 173 -7.13 10.70 -4.60
CA ASN A 173 -6.12 9.80 -5.15
C ASN A 173 -4.81 9.86 -4.37
N SER A 174 -4.35 11.09 -4.15
CA SER A 174 -3.15 11.43 -3.40
C SER A 174 -3.36 12.79 -2.76
N LEU A 175 -2.69 13.03 -1.64
CA LEU A 175 -2.58 14.34 -1.00
C LEU A 175 -1.29 14.30 -0.19
N SER A 176 -0.22 14.87 -0.74
CA SER A 176 1.12 14.73 -0.19
C SER A 176 2.01 15.91 -0.58
N ASN A 177 3.01 16.20 0.25
CA ASN A 177 4.09 17.15 -0.01
C ASN A 177 5.30 16.53 -0.75
N ARG A 178 5.26 15.22 -1.02
CA ARG A 178 6.37 14.44 -1.61
C ARG A 178 5.99 13.70 -2.88
N THR A 179 4.79 13.16 -2.96
CA THR A 179 4.36 12.31 -4.09
C THR A 179 3.02 12.76 -4.66
N ILE A 180 2.75 12.38 -5.90
CA ILE A 180 1.46 12.61 -6.55
C ILE A 180 1.14 11.46 -7.50
N THR A 181 -0.13 11.07 -7.54
CA THR A 181 -0.61 9.92 -8.32
C THR A 181 -1.56 10.36 -9.44
N TYR A 182 -1.22 10.00 -10.67
CA TYR A 182 -2.06 10.13 -11.87
C TYR A 182 -2.53 8.73 -12.27
N LYS A 183 -3.83 8.48 -12.23
CA LYS A 183 -4.40 7.15 -12.51
C LYS A 183 -5.81 7.27 -13.04
N GLY A 184 -6.35 6.19 -13.57
CA GLY A 184 -7.75 6.13 -13.98
C GLY A 184 -8.12 4.78 -14.57
N GLN A 185 -9.38 4.65 -14.98
CA GLN A 185 -9.88 3.49 -15.72
C GLN A 185 -9.42 3.55 -17.18
N LEU A 186 -8.10 3.48 -17.38
CA LEU A 186 -7.38 3.71 -18.62
C LEU A 186 -6.65 2.44 -19.05
N THR A 187 -6.44 2.27 -20.36
CA THR A 187 -5.38 1.38 -20.84
C THR A 187 -4.01 2.02 -20.58
N PRO A 188 -2.92 1.23 -20.54
CA PRO A 188 -1.58 1.77 -20.32
C PRO A 188 -1.17 2.87 -21.33
N GLU A 189 -1.57 2.75 -22.59
CA GLU A 189 -1.28 3.71 -23.66
C GLU A 189 -1.96 5.07 -23.44
N GLN A 190 -3.16 5.05 -22.87
CA GLN A 190 -3.99 6.24 -22.70
C GLN A 190 -3.48 7.17 -21.60
N LEU A 191 -2.59 6.74 -20.68
CA LEU A 191 -2.25 7.54 -19.50
C LEU A 191 -1.65 8.92 -19.85
N PHE A 192 -0.70 8.97 -20.78
CA PHE A 192 -0.07 10.21 -21.22
C PHE A 192 -0.95 11.05 -22.15
N GLU A 193 -1.85 10.40 -22.88
CA GLU A 193 -2.83 11.07 -23.73
C GLU A 193 -3.95 11.70 -22.91
N TYR A 194 -4.35 11.04 -21.83
CA TYR A 194 -5.44 11.48 -20.97
C TYR A 194 -5.03 12.64 -20.07
N TYR A 195 -3.82 12.62 -19.49
CA TYR A 195 -3.34 13.67 -18.59
C TYR A 195 -2.27 14.54 -19.24
N ASP A 196 -2.66 15.73 -19.71
CA ASP A 196 -1.76 16.65 -20.43
C ASP A 196 -0.54 17.07 -19.58
N ASP A 197 -0.71 17.16 -18.26
CA ASP A 197 0.37 17.41 -17.29
C ASP A 197 1.57 16.47 -17.49
N LEU A 198 1.31 15.18 -17.69
CA LEU A 198 2.35 14.16 -17.84
C LEU A 198 3.16 14.35 -19.12
N SER A 199 2.65 15.10 -20.09
CA SER A 199 3.30 15.44 -21.35
C SER A 199 4.11 16.75 -21.27
N ALA A 200 3.95 17.54 -20.21
CA ALA A 200 4.68 18.79 -20.04
C ALA A 200 6.20 18.57 -19.91
N LYS A 201 6.99 19.46 -20.53
CA LYS A 201 8.47 19.33 -20.61
C LYS A 201 9.15 19.49 -19.25
N ASP A 202 8.57 20.29 -18.37
CA ASP A 202 9.03 20.57 -17.02
C ASP A 202 8.47 19.60 -15.97
N PHE A 203 7.66 18.62 -16.39
CA PHE A 203 7.20 17.54 -15.53
C PHE A 203 8.32 16.51 -15.33
N THR A 204 9.13 16.75 -14.29
CA THR A 204 10.30 15.94 -13.94
C THR A 204 10.10 15.18 -12.63
N SER A 205 10.69 13.99 -12.52
CA SER A 205 10.68 13.20 -11.29
C SER A 205 11.96 12.39 -11.13
N TYR A 206 12.38 12.15 -9.88
CA TYR A 206 13.48 11.22 -9.58
C TYR A 206 13.00 9.79 -9.35
N VAL A 207 11.68 9.57 -9.27
CA VAL A 207 11.06 8.27 -9.01
C VAL A 207 9.72 8.13 -9.72
N ALA A 208 9.43 6.95 -10.24
CA ALA A 208 8.12 6.62 -10.78
C ALA A 208 7.74 5.16 -10.49
N LEU A 209 6.56 4.97 -9.90
CA LEU A 209 5.87 3.68 -9.81
C LEU A 209 4.77 3.66 -10.85
N VAL A 210 4.73 2.63 -11.69
CA VAL A 210 3.66 2.42 -12.67
C VAL A 210 2.97 1.11 -12.42
N HIS A 211 1.69 1.05 -12.76
CA HIS A 211 0.89 -0.15 -12.62
C HIS A 211 -0.17 -0.24 -13.71
N SER A 212 -0.33 -1.43 -14.28
CA SER A 212 -1.44 -1.82 -15.16
C SER A 212 -2.21 -2.93 -14.45
N ARG A 213 -3.52 -2.78 -14.35
CA ARG A 213 -4.39 -3.66 -13.57
C ARG A 213 -5.06 -4.71 -14.46
N PHE A 214 -5.27 -5.89 -13.90
CA PHE A 214 -6.14 -6.92 -14.42
C PHE A 214 -7.13 -7.32 -13.32
N SER A 215 -8.43 -7.13 -13.56
CA SER A 215 -9.48 -7.33 -12.57
C SER A 215 -10.06 -8.73 -12.70
N THR A 216 -9.78 -9.59 -11.75
CA THR A 216 -10.41 -10.93 -11.69
C THR A 216 -11.65 -10.95 -10.79
N ASN A 217 -11.72 -10.07 -9.78
CA ASN A 217 -12.66 -10.21 -8.66
C ASN A 217 -13.57 -8.99 -8.40
N THR A 218 -13.39 -7.89 -9.13
CA THR A 218 -14.15 -6.65 -8.92
C THR A 218 -14.43 -5.95 -10.23
N PHE A 219 -15.56 -5.26 -10.33
CA PHE A 219 -15.77 -4.34 -11.46
C PHE A 219 -14.70 -3.24 -11.50
N PRO A 220 -14.11 -2.96 -12.68
CA PRO A 220 -13.21 -1.84 -12.87
C PRO A 220 -13.87 -0.51 -12.48
N SER A 221 -13.08 0.37 -11.87
CA SER A 221 -13.50 1.73 -11.53
C SER A 221 -12.27 2.63 -11.42
N TRP A 222 -12.46 3.93 -11.62
CA TRP A 222 -11.38 4.93 -11.65
C TRP A 222 -10.59 4.99 -10.34
N ASP A 223 -11.27 4.92 -9.20
CA ASP A 223 -10.67 4.96 -7.85
C ASP A 223 -9.86 3.68 -7.52
N ARG A 224 -10.22 2.54 -8.11
CA ARG A 224 -9.55 1.23 -7.92
C ARG A 224 -8.32 1.02 -8.79
N ALA A 225 -8.09 1.89 -9.77
CA ALA A 225 -6.82 1.92 -10.49
C ALA A 225 -5.66 2.11 -9.50
N GLN A 226 -4.48 1.68 -9.89
CA GLN A 226 -3.26 1.77 -9.09
C GLN A 226 -2.17 2.54 -9.88
N PRO A 227 -1.15 3.13 -9.23
CA PRO A 227 -0.81 3.02 -7.79
C PRO A 227 -1.84 3.58 -6.80
N ASN A 228 -1.79 3.10 -5.57
CA ASN A 228 -2.47 3.71 -4.43
C ASN A 228 -1.64 4.90 -3.91
N ARG A 229 -1.65 5.21 -2.61
CA ARG A 229 -0.98 6.41 -2.08
C ARG A 229 0.51 6.21 -1.86
N ILE A 230 0.89 5.02 -1.43
CA ILE A 230 2.29 4.69 -1.14
C ILE A 230 2.73 3.36 -1.75
N MET A 231 1.85 2.64 -2.46
CA MET A 231 2.17 1.33 -3.02
C MET A 231 1.37 0.97 -4.28
N CYS A 232 1.90 0.01 -5.04
CA CYS A 232 1.13 -0.78 -5.99
C CYS A 232 1.37 -2.28 -5.77
N HIS A 233 0.39 -3.08 -6.15
CA HIS A 233 0.26 -4.49 -5.83
C HIS A 233 -0.09 -5.29 -7.08
N ASN A 234 0.83 -6.18 -7.47
CA ASN A 234 0.56 -7.21 -8.45
C ASN A 234 0.34 -8.54 -7.73
N GLY A 235 -0.91 -8.94 -7.55
CA GLY A 235 -1.24 -10.08 -6.72
C GLY A 235 -2.69 -10.08 -6.23
N GLU A 236 -2.94 -10.93 -5.23
CA GLU A 236 -4.21 -11.02 -4.52
C GLU A 236 -3.97 -11.35 -3.06
N ILE A 237 -4.68 -10.68 -2.14
CA ILE A 237 -4.58 -10.95 -0.70
C ILE A 237 -5.69 -11.92 -0.28
N ASN A 238 -5.35 -13.20 -0.16
CA ASN A 238 -6.29 -14.29 0.13
C ASN A 238 -6.83 -14.26 1.57
N THR A 239 -6.14 -13.56 2.47
CA THR A 239 -6.48 -13.45 3.90
C THR A 239 -7.33 -12.21 4.23
N LEU A 240 -7.74 -11.42 3.23
CA LEU A 240 -8.31 -10.08 3.39
C LEU A 240 -9.45 -10.01 4.41
N ARG A 241 -10.39 -10.95 4.41
CA ARG A 241 -11.54 -10.93 5.34
C ARG A 241 -11.09 -10.99 6.79
N GLY A 242 -10.12 -11.87 7.11
CA GLY A 242 -9.54 -11.98 8.44
C GLY A 242 -8.83 -10.69 8.83
N ASN A 243 -7.97 -10.18 7.94
CA ASN A 243 -7.18 -8.98 8.20
C ASN A 243 -8.06 -7.74 8.45
N LYS A 244 -9.16 -7.59 7.69
CA LYS A 244 -10.12 -6.50 7.89
C LYS A 244 -10.82 -6.59 9.24
N ASN A 245 -11.23 -7.78 9.64
CA ASN A 245 -11.88 -8.00 10.93
C ASN A 245 -10.92 -7.69 12.10
N TRP A 246 -9.66 -8.09 11.99
CA TRP A 246 -8.65 -7.77 13.00
C TRP A 246 -8.36 -6.27 13.06
N MET A 247 -8.22 -5.59 11.91
CA MET A 247 -8.07 -4.14 11.88
C MET A 247 -9.28 -3.40 12.46
N TYR A 248 -10.49 -3.88 12.20
CA TYR A 248 -11.71 -3.35 12.81
C TYR A 248 -11.68 -3.52 14.34
N ALA A 249 -11.34 -4.71 14.84
CA ALA A 249 -11.23 -4.98 16.27
C ALA A 249 -10.18 -4.09 16.95
N ARG A 250 -9.06 -3.81 16.27
CA ARG A 250 -8.01 -2.89 16.74
C ARG A 250 -8.45 -1.43 16.77
N GLY A 251 -9.48 -1.04 16.01
CA GLY A 251 -9.97 0.34 15.96
C GLY A 251 -10.35 0.90 17.34
N GLY A 252 -10.94 0.08 18.21
CA GLY A 252 -11.36 0.51 19.56
C GLY A 252 -10.20 0.80 20.53
N THR A 253 -8.99 0.29 20.26
CA THR A 253 -7.79 0.49 21.08
C THR A 253 -6.67 1.22 20.34
N LEU A 254 -6.94 1.66 19.10
CA LEU A 254 -5.95 2.34 18.28
C LEU A 254 -5.59 3.69 18.91
N HIS A 255 -4.30 3.90 19.14
CA HIS A 255 -3.78 5.14 19.72
C HIS A 255 -2.51 5.58 18.98
N SER A 256 -2.48 6.86 18.60
CA SER A 256 -1.30 7.56 18.12
C SER A 256 -0.88 8.63 19.12
N SER A 257 0.38 8.61 19.56
CA SER A 257 0.91 9.64 20.47
C SER A 257 0.95 11.02 19.82
N TYR A 258 1.03 11.09 18.49
CA TYR A 258 1.00 12.34 17.73
C TYR A 258 -0.42 12.93 17.67
N PHE A 259 -1.43 12.10 17.37
CA PHE A 259 -2.80 12.58 17.21
C PHE A 259 -3.57 12.67 18.54
N GLY A 260 -3.19 11.90 19.55
CA GLY A 260 -3.92 11.81 20.82
C GLY A 260 -5.36 11.37 20.58
N ASN A 261 -6.32 12.13 21.11
CA ASN A 261 -7.75 11.86 20.90
C ASN A 261 -8.16 11.93 19.43
N ARG A 262 -7.44 12.69 18.59
CA ARG A 262 -7.71 12.81 17.15
C ARG A 262 -7.37 11.53 16.37
N THR A 263 -6.84 10.49 17.03
CA THR A 263 -6.61 9.18 16.40
C THR A 263 -7.90 8.58 15.84
N SER A 264 -9.05 8.87 16.47
CA SER A 264 -10.37 8.43 15.98
C SER A 264 -10.68 8.93 14.57
N ASP A 265 -10.10 10.05 14.15
CA ASP A 265 -10.30 10.64 12.81
C ASP A 265 -9.71 9.75 11.70
N LEU A 266 -8.85 8.79 12.06
CA LEU A 266 -8.25 7.84 11.12
C LEU A 266 -9.09 6.58 10.91
N LEU A 267 -10.23 6.46 11.61
CA LEU A 267 -11.09 5.28 11.57
C LEU A 267 -12.34 5.51 10.68
N PRO A 268 -12.86 4.44 10.05
CA PRO A 268 -12.29 3.09 9.97
C PRO A 268 -11.10 3.04 8.98
N VAL A 269 -10.08 2.24 9.31
CA VAL A 269 -8.89 2.09 8.45
C VAL A 269 -9.24 1.36 7.15
N CYS A 270 -9.85 0.19 7.32
CA CYS A 270 -10.28 -0.68 6.23
C CYS A 270 -11.74 -0.40 5.84
N SER A 271 -12.09 -0.67 4.59
CA SER A 271 -13.46 -0.53 4.05
C SER A 271 -13.79 -1.67 3.07
N ASP A 272 -15.08 -2.00 2.95
CA ASP A 272 -15.61 -2.88 1.90
C ASP A 272 -15.61 -2.21 0.52
N SER A 273 -15.61 -0.88 0.44
CA SER A 273 -15.54 -0.16 -0.84
C SER A 273 -14.17 -0.28 -1.51
N LYS A 274 -13.10 -0.41 -0.72
CA LYS A 274 -11.71 -0.52 -1.17
C LYS A 274 -11.39 -1.94 -1.65
N SER A 275 -10.54 -2.03 -2.67
CA SER A 275 -9.93 -3.30 -3.08
C SER A 275 -9.05 -3.88 -1.96
N ASP A 276 -8.62 -5.13 -2.11
CA ASP A 276 -7.63 -5.76 -1.23
C ASP A 276 -6.36 -4.91 -1.07
N SER A 277 -5.88 -4.39 -2.20
CA SER A 277 -4.69 -3.54 -2.34
C SER A 277 -4.91 -2.17 -1.71
N GLY A 278 -6.11 -1.60 -1.88
CA GLY A 278 -6.48 -0.33 -1.25
C GLY A 278 -6.63 -0.43 0.27
N ASN A 279 -7.07 -1.58 0.78
CA ASN A 279 -7.09 -1.84 2.22
C ASN A 279 -5.67 -2.02 2.77
N PHE A 280 -4.80 -2.73 2.05
CA PHE A 280 -3.39 -2.88 2.42
C PHE A 280 -2.68 -1.52 2.49
N ASP A 281 -2.83 -0.68 1.46
CA ASP A 281 -2.28 0.68 1.40
C ASP A 281 -2.73 1.54 2.59
N ALA A 282 -4.02 1.48 2.96
CA ALA A 282 -4.56 2.24 4.08
C ALA A 282 -3.94 1.83 5.44
N VAL A 283 -3.74 0.52 5.66
CA VAL A 283 -3.08 0.03 6.87
C VAL A 283 -1.61 0.42 6.89
N LEU A 284 -0.92 0.29 5.75
CA LEU A 284 0.48 0.67 5.62
C LEU A 284 0.71 2.17 5.88
N GLU A 285 -0.18 3.04 5.40
CA GLU A 285 -0.10 4.48 5.67
C GLU A 285 -0.24 4.80 7.16
N ILE A 286 -1.15 4.13 7.89
CA ILE A 286 -1.29 4.34 9.33
C ILE A 286 -0.08 3.81 10.09
N LEU A 287 0.46 2.65 9.70
CA LEU A 287 1.68 2.11 10.30
C LEU A 287 2.87 3.06 10.14
N THR A 288 2.98 3.73 8.99
CA THR A 288 4.14 4.56 8.64
C THR A 288 4.00 6.01 9.09
N LYS A 289 2.80 6.58 9.01
CA LYS A 289 2.56 8.01 9.34
C LYS A 289 2.01 8.19 10.75
N ALA A 290 1.13 7.30 11.22
CA ALA A 290 0.40 7.49 12.47
C ALA A 290 0.93 6.67 13.66
N SER A 291 1.89 5.76 13.45
CA SER A 291 2.39 4.90 14.52
C SER A 291 3.20 5.68 15.57
N SER A 292 2.85 5.48 16.85
CA SER A 292 3.62 6.00 17.99
C SER A 292 5.06 5.47 18.07
N CYS A 293 5.37 4.38 17.37
CA CYS A 293 6.71 3.79 17.34
C CYS A 293 7.58 4.32 16.19
N ASN A 294 7.09 5.30 15.42
CA ASN A 294 7.77 5.86 14.24
C ASN A 294 8.27 4.77 13.28
N ARG A 295 7.38 3.84 12.91
CA ARG A 295 7.77 2.74 12.01
C ARG A 295 8.11 3.29 10.64
N SER A 296 9.23 2.85 10.10
CA SER A 296 9.61 3.16 8.73
C SER A 296 8.73 2.40 7.73
N LEU A 297 8.69 2.87 6.47
CA LEU A 297 8.03 2.14 5.37
C LEU A 297 8.51 0.68 5.23
N PRO A 298 9.83 0.37 5.22
CA PRO A 298 10.28 -1.02 5.22
C PRO A 298 9.85 -1.81 6.46
N GLU A 299 9.83 -1.21 7.66
CA GLU A 299 9.31 -1.89 8.86
C GLU A 299 7.82 -2.24 8.70
N GLY A 300 7.00 -1.32 8.18
CA GLY A 300 5.58 -1.57 7.89
C GLY A 300 5.39 -2.73 6.92
N MET A 301 6.20 -2.78 5.85
CA MET A 301 6.18 -3.88 4.89
C MET A 301 6.59 -5.22 5.51
N MET A 302 7.64 -5.24 6.34
CA MET A 302 8.07 -6.44 7.07
C MET A 302 7.01 -6.95 8.06
N MET A 303 6.25 -6.04 8.66
CA MET A 303 5.18 -6.37 9.60
C MET A 303 3.94 -6.95 8.91
N MET A 304 3.57 -6.40 7.75
CA MET A 304 2.40 -6.86 7.00
C MET A 304 2.68 -8.08 6.11
N ILE A 305 3.89 -8.19 5.54
CA ILE A 305 4.34 -9.30 4.69
C ILE A 305 5.67 -9.84 5.25
N PRO A 306 5.64 -10.58 6.38
CA PRO A 306 6.84 -11.15 6.96
C PRO A 306 7.43 -12.27 6.08
N GLU A 307 8.77 -12.41 6.09
CA GLU A 307 9.43 -13.56 5.49
C GLU A 307 9.10 -14.85 6.26
N ALA A 308 9.29 -16.02 5.66
CA ALA A 308 9.07 -17.29 6.36
C ALA A 308 10.12 -17.49 7.47
N TRP A 309 9.75 -17.20 8.73
CA TRP A 309 10.72 -17.09 9.84
C TRP A 309 10.61 -18.18 10.92
N GLN A 310 9.46 -18.86 11.04
CA GLN A 310 9.16 -19.72 12.21
C GLN A 310 10.10 -20.93 12.33
N ASN A 311 10.27 -21.64 11.20
CA ASN A 311 10.99 -22.92 11.12
C ASN A 311 12.31 -22.82 10.34
N ASP A 312 12.82 -21.61 10.12
CA ASP A 312 14.10 -21.40 9.45
C ASP A 312 15.25 -21.48 10.47
N PRO A 313 16.18 -22.45 10.36
CA PRO A 313 17.34 -22.54 11.25
C PRO A 313 18.45 -21.54 10.91
N LEU A 314 18.43 -20.93 9.71
CA LEU A 314 19.45 -19.99 9.24
C LEU A 314 19.14 -18.54 9.63
N ILE A 315 17.94 -18.30 10.16
CA ILE A 315 17.52 -16.95 10.54
C ILE A 315 18.27 -16.45 11.77
N ALA A 316 18.79 -15.22 11.70
CA ALA A 316 19.48 -14.62 12.84
C ALA A 316 18.54 -14.47 14.07
N PRO A 317 19.02 -14.71 15.30
CA PRO A 317 18.18 -14.68 16.51
C PRO A 317 17.42 -13.37 16.70
N HIS A 318 18.07 -12.22 16.56
CA HIS A 318 17.43 -10.90 16.69
C HIS A 318 16.27 -10.72 15.70
N LYS A 319 16.40 -11.28 14.49
CA LYS A 319 15.40 -11.20 13.44
C LYS A 319 14.21 -12.12 13.76
N LYS A 320 14.49 -13.32 14.29
CA LYS A 320 13.47 -14.24 14.79
C LYS A 320 12.66 -13.63 15.92
N ASP A 321 13.33 -12.97 16.88
CA ASP A 321 12.68 -12.32 18.01
C ASP A 321 11.80 -11.15 17.55
N MET A 322 12.29 -10.33 16.61
CA MET A 322 11.50 -9.26 16.01
C MET A 322 10.24 -9.79 15.32
N TYR A 323 10.36 -10.80 14.45
CA TYR A 323 9.18 -11.37 13.77
C TYR A 323 8.21 -12.06 14.73
N LYS A 324 8.73 -12.75 15.75
CA LYS A 324 7.91 -13.35 16.80
C LYS A 324 7.12 -12.27 17.53
N TYR A 325 7.74 -11.17 17.91
CA TYR A 325 7.05 -10.03 18.51
C TYR A 325 6.00 -9.42 17.58
N GLN A 326 6.36 -9.15 16.32
CA GLN A 326 5.43 -8.57 15.34
C GLN A 326 4.23 -9.48 15.07
N SER A 327 4.41 -10.81 15.08
CA SER A 327 3.31 -11.77 14.87
C SER A 327 2.24 -11.75 15.96
N LEU A 328 2.56 -11.20 17.14
CA LEU A 328 1.60 -10.97 18.22
C LEU A 328 0.75 -9.71 17.97
N LEU A 329 1.22 -8.80 17.10
CA LEU A 329 0.62 -7.50 16.84
C LEU A 329 -0.10 -7.42 15.50
N MET A 330 0.36 -8.16 14.49
CA MET A 330 -0.18 -8.14 13.14
C MET A 330 -0.12 -9.54 12.54
N GLU A 331 -1.27 -10.01 12.10
CA GLU A 331 -1.39 -11.19 11.26
C GLU A 331 -0.89 -10.90 9.82
N PRO A 332 -0.20 -11.84 9.15
CA PRO A 332 0.27 -11.63 7.79
C PRO A 332 -0.87 -11.35 6.81
N TRP A 333 -0.67 -10.33 5.96
CA TRP A 333 -1.53 -10.08 4.80
C TRP A 333 -1.08 -10.97 3.65
N ASP A 334 -1.40 -12.25 3.77
CA ASP A 334 -0.89 -13.32 2.92
C ASP A 334 -1.68 -13.48 1.61
N GLY A 335 -1.00 -14.01 0.60
CA GLY A 335 -1.45 -14.18 -0.77
C GLY A 335 -0.30 -13.92 -1.78
N PRO A 336 -0.45 -14.34 -3.06
CA PRO A 336 0.55 -14.03 -4.07
C PRO A 336 0.71 -12.52 -4.21
N ALA A 337 1.92 -11.97 -4.02
CA ALA A 337 2.12 -10.53 -4.05
C ALA A 337 3.50 -10.14 -4.55
N MET A 338 3.54 -9.19 -5.48
CA MET A 338 4.68 -8.31 -5.71
C MET A 338 4.23 -6.89 -5.36
N MET A 339 4.74 -6.38 -4.25
CA MET A 339 4.45 -5.05 -3.76
C MET A 339 5.61 -4.14 -4.14
N ALA A 340 5.33 -3.04 -4.83
CA ALA A 340 6.26 -1.93 -4.97
C ALA A 340 5.72 -0.72 -4.21
N PHE A 341 6.58 0.01 -3.51
CA PHE A 341 6.17 1.03 -2.56
C PHE A 341 7.14 2.21 -2.53
N THR A 342 6.62 3.39 -2.17
CA THR A 342 7.38 4.63 -2.00
C THR A 342 6.61 5.63 -1.13
N ASP A 343 7.33 6.35 -0.29
CA ASP A 343 6.86 7.54 0.44
C ASP A 343 7.61 8.81 -0.01
N GLY A 344 8.42 8.71 -1.07
CA GLY A 344 9.32 9.76 -1.55
C GLY A 344 10.67 9.83 -0.80
N LYS A 345 10.82 9.15 0.34
CA LYS A 345 12.11 8.97 1.03
C LYS A 345 12.77 7.65 0.63
N TYR A 346 11.95 6.62 0.48
CA TYR A 346 12.34 5.31 0.01
C TYR A 346 11.58 4.96 -1.26
N ILE A 347 12.19 4.12 -2.09
CA ILE A 347 11.45 3.28 -3.04
C ILE A 347 11.90 1.84 -2.86
N GLY A 348 10.96 0.91 -2.81
CA GLY A 348 11.27 -0.49 -2.62
C GLY A 348 10.29 -1.42 -3.26
N ALA A 349 10.64 -2.70 -3.22
CA ALA A 349 9.75 -3.78 -3.58
C ALA A 349 9.99 -5.00 -2.68
N THR A 350 8.91 -5.74 -2.39
CA THR A 350 8.98 -7.03 -1.70
C THR A 350 8.08 -8.03 -2.41
N LEU A 351 8.44 -9.30 -2.30
CA LEU A 351 7.57 -10.41 -2.69
C LEU A 351 6.82 -10.94 -1.46
N ASP A 352 5.76 -11.70 -1.70
CA ASP A 352 5.18 -12.56 -0.70
C ASP A 352 6.17 -13.60 -0.18
N ARG A 353 5.82 -14.23 0.94
CA ARG A 353 6.66 -15.22 1.64
C ARG A 353 7.10 -16.40 0.76
N ASN A 354 6.33 -16.74 -0.27
CA ASN A 354 6.59 -17.86 -1.17
C ASN A 354 7.18 -17.39 -2.52
N GLY A 355 7.21 -16.08 -2.77
CA GLY A 355 7.70 -15.47 -4.01
C GLY A 355 6.93 -15.92 -5.24
N LEU A 356 5.60 -15.86 -5.17
CA LEU A 356 4.70 -16.36 -6.22
C LEU A 356 4.63 -15.44 -7.45
N ARG A 357 5.26 -14.26 -7.40
CA ARG A 357 5.28 -13.29 -8.50
C ARG A 357 6.72 -12.98 -8.93
N PRO A 358 7.00 -12.89 -10.24
CA PRO A 358 8.32 -12.55 -10.72
C PRO A 358 8.65 -11.08 -10.45
N SER A 359 9.91 -10.80 -10.10
CA SER A 359 10.43 -9.44 -9.99
C SER A 359 11.93 -9.43 -10.29
N ARG A 360 12.34 -8.54 -11.19
CA ARG A 360 13.73 -8.37 -11.64
C ARG A 360 14.09 -6.91 -11.63
N TYR A 361 15.34 -6.62 -11.31
CA TYR A 361 15.84 -5.25 -11.35
C TYR A 361 17.20 -5.13 -12.02
N TYR A 362 17.37 -3.96 -12.62
CA TYR A 362 18.55 -3.51 -13.35
C TYR A 362 19.09 -2.29 -12.64
N VAL A 363 20.40 -2.24 -12.47
CA VAL A 363 21.10 -1.04 -12.05
C VAL A 363 21.97 -0.61 -13.22
N THR A 364 21.83 0.63 -13.63
CA THR A 364 22.57 1.21 -14.75
C THR A 364 23.83 1.91 -14.25
N LYS A 365 24.75 2.23 -15.17
CA LYS A 365 26.01 2.91 -14.87
C LYS A 365 25.84 4.39 -14.52
N ASP A 366 24.71 4.99 -14.92
CA ASP A 366 24.31 6.36 -14.62
C ASP A 366 23.42 6.46 -13.37
N ASP A 367 23.53 5.48 -12.46
CA ASP A 367 22.85 5.47 -11.16
C ASP A 367 21.31 5.46 -11.23
N HIS A 368 20.72 4.88 -12.28
CA HIS A 368 19.30 4.54 -12.31
C HIS A 368 19.05 3.09 -11.91
N VAL A 369 17.88 2.87 -11.33
CA VAL A 369 17.35 1.55 -11.00
C VAL A 369 16.03 1.38 -11.72
N LEU A 370 15.86 0.22 -12.35
CA LEU A 370 14.61 -0.22 -12.92
C LEU A 370 14.22 -1.54 -12.31
N LEU A 371 12.99 -1.68 -11.84
CA LEU A 371 12.44 -2.95 -11.36
C LEU A 371 11.10 -3.21 -12.03
N SER A 372 10.92 -4.42 -12.54
CA SER A 372 9.71 -4.85 -13.22
C SER A 372 9.42 -6.33 -13.01
N SER A 373 8.16 -6.72 -13.24
CA SER A 373 7.73 -8.11 -13.29
C SER A 373 8.34 -8.86 -14.49
N GLU A 374 8.76 -8.15 -15.53
CA GLU A 374 9.31 -8.70 -16.78
C GLU A 374 10.68 -8.14 -17.18
N ILE A 375 11.30 -8.78 -18.16
CA ILE A 375 12.52 -8.31 -18.83
C ILE A 375 12.13 -7.54 -20.12
N GLY A 376 13.00 -6.66 -20.62
CA GLY A 376 12.75 -5.95 -21.88
C GLY A 376 11.70 -4.83 -21.81
N VAL A 377 11.44 -4.31 -20.60
CA VAL A 377 10.48 -3.21 -20.37
C VAL A 377 10.95 -1.85 -20.83
N LEU A 378 12.22 -1.72 -21.24
CA LEU A 378 12.72 -0.59 -22.01
C LEU A 378 13.38 -1.14 -23.28
N GLU A 379 12.97 -0.64 -24.44
CA GLU A 379 13.48 -1.05 -25.74
C GLU A 379 14.96 -0.69 -25.91
N HIS A 380 15.28 0.53 -25.49
CA HIS A 380 16.53 1.19 -25.84
C HIS A 380 17.52 1.22 -24.69
N LEU A 381 17.42 0.32 -23.70
CA LEU A 381 18.41 0.20 -22.64
C LEU A 381 19.60 -0.67 -23.11
N PRO A 382 20.73 -0.08 -23.51
CA PRO A 382 21.83 -0.85 -24.09
C PRO A 382 22.54 -1.69 -23.00
N GLU A 383 22.92 -2.92 -23.33
CA GLU A 383 23.60 -3.82 -22.36
C GLU A 383 24.86 -3.18 -21.76
N LYS A 384 25.57 -2.36 -22.54
CA LYS A 384 26.76 -1.62 -22.11
C LYS A 384 26.48 -0.61 -20.99
N ASP A 385 25.25 -0.15 -20.82
CA ASP A 385 24.87 0.85 -19.81
C ASP A 385 24.36 0.18 -18.53
N ILE A 386 24.21 -1.15 -18.54
CA ILE A 386 23.81 -1.93 -17.38
C ILE A 386 25.03 -2.25 -16.52
N LYS A 387 24.97 -1.86 -15.25
CA LYS A 387 25.99 -2.18 -14.24
C LYS A 387 25.82 -3.61 -13.75
N TYR A 388 24.59 -4.01 -13.40
CA TYR A 388 24.25 -5.40 -13.08
C TYR A 388 22.74 -5.66 -13.15
N LYS A 389 22.38 -6.95 -13.22
CA LYS A 389 21.01 -7.47 -13.25
C LYS A 389 20.81 -8.46 -12.12
N ARG A 390 19.69 -8.39 -11.40
CA ARG A 390 19.34 -9.31 -10.31
C ARG A 390 17.84 -9.60 -10.29
N ARG A 391 17.46 -10.67 -9.60
CA ARG A 391 16.05 -10.98 -9.27
C ARG A 391 15.78 -10.69 -7.80
N LEU A 392 14.55 -10.33 -7.48
CA LEU A 392 14.08 -10.31 -6.11
C LEU A 392 13.76 -11.75 -5.69
N GLU A 393 14.19 -12.13 -4.48
CA GLU A 393 14.04 -13.48 -3.96
C GLU A 393 12.89 -13.52 -2.93
N PRO A 394 12.21 -14.66 -2.75
CA PRO A 394 11.20 -14.81 -1.71
C PRO A 394 11.71 -14.35 -0.34
N GLY A 395 10.91 -13.56 0.37
CA GLY A 395 11.26 -13.02 1.67
C GLY A 395 12.31 -11.89 1.67
N LYS A 396 12.94 -11.55 0.54
CA LYS A 396 13.89 -10.42 0.46
C LYS A 396 13.20 -9.13 0.01
N MET A 397 13.72 -8.02 0.53
CA MET A 397 13.31 -6.67 0.18
C MET A 397 14.37 -6.00 -0.70
N PHE A 398 13.92 -5.38 -1.79
CA PHE A 398 14.69 -4.39 -2.52
C PHE A 398 14.35 -3.01 -1.97
N LEU A 399 15.36 -2.21 -1.60
CA LEU A 399 15.14 -0.86 -1.06
C LEU A 399 16.20 0.11 -1.58
N VAL A 400 15.77 1.27 -2.04
CA VAL A 400 16.60 2.46 -2.29
C VAL A 400 16.26 3.49 -1.24
N ASP A 401 17.29 4.02 -0.60
CA ASP A 401 17.21 5.18 0.28
C ASP A 401 17.70 6.40 -0.50
N PHE A 402 16.79 7.35 -0.73
CA PHE A 402 17.11 8.55 -1.52
C PHE A 402 17.93 9.58 -0.76
N GLU A 403 17.92 9.55 0.59
CA GLU A 403 18.77 10.43 1.40
C GLU A 403 20.22 9.94 1.38
N ARG A 404 20.42 8.62 1.49
CA ARG A 404 21.75 7.99 1.37
C ARG A 404 22.23 7.87 -0.07
N GLY A 405 21.31 7.94 -1.01
CA GLY A 405 21.56 7.88 -2.44
C GLY A 405 22.14 6.53 -2.91
N MET A 406 21.64 5.43 -2.34
CA MET A 406 22.11 4.06 -2.57
C MET A 406 21.02 3.01 -2.39
N ILE A 407 21.27 1.82 -2.95
CA ILE A 407 20.49 0.61 -2.65
C ILE A 407 20.95 0.08 -1.29
N VAL A 408 20.00 -0.10 -0.37
CA VAL A 408 20.23 -0.71 0.94
C VAL A 408 20.02 -2.21 0.82
N SER A 409 20.93 -3.01 1.37
CA SER A 409 20.83 -4.47 1.29
C SER A 409 19.68 -5.00 2.18
N ASP A 410 19.09 -6.13 1.80
CA ASP A 410 18.05 -6.80 2.59
C ASP A 410 18.51 -7.06 4.04
N ASP A 411 19.75 -7.53 4.21
CA ASP A 411 20.35 -7.79 5.51
C ASP A 411 20.45 -6.52 6.35
N GLU A 412 20.86 -5.39 5.75
CA GLU A 412 20.98 -4.12 6.45
C GLU A 412 19.60 -3.57 6.86
N VAL A 413 18.61 -3.63 5.97
CA VAL A 413 17.23 -3.22 6.28
C VAL A 413 16.68 -4.05 7.45
N LYS A 414 16.74 -5.37 7.33
CA LYS A 414 16.19 -6.29 8.33
C LYS A 414 16.94 -6.18 9.65
N LYS A 415 18.27 -6.06 9.63
CA LYS A 415 19.08 -5.83 10.82
C LYS A 415 18.67 -4.54 11.52
N SER A 416 18.61 -3.42 10.78
CA SER A 416 18.20 -2.13 11.33
C SER A 416 16.82 -2.19 11.99
N VAL A 417 15.85 -2.89 11.40
CA VAL A 417 14.52 -3.04 11.99
C VAL A 417 14.55 -3.95 13.21
N SER A 418 15.23 -5.09 13.13
CA SER A 418 15.30 -6.08 14.21
C SER A 418 16.11 -5.63 15.44
N GLU A 419 17.03 -4.70 15.27
CA GLU A 419 17.83 -4.11 16.36
C GLU A 419 17.25 -2.77 16.84
N SER A 420 16.20 -2.25 16.20
CA SER A 420 15.60 -0.95 16.55
C SER A 420 15.03 -0.92 17.98
N ARG A 421 14.64 -2.08 18.52
CA ARG A 421 13.96 -2.22 19.81
C ARG A 421 14.38 -3.54 20.48
N PRO A 422 14.31 -3.66 21.81
CA PRO A 422 14.76 -4.84 22.54
C PRO A 422 13.72 -5.98 22.48
N PHE A 423 13.39 -6.48 21.30
CA PHE A 423 12.31 -7.46 21.09
C PHE A 423 12.49 -8.72 21.93
N LYS A 424 13.73 -9.24 22.01
CA LYS A 424 14.04 -10.41 22.84
C LYS A 424 13.66 -10.19 24.30
N LYS A 425 14.07 -9.05 24.87
CA LYS A 425 13.77 -8.70 26.25
C LYS A 425 12.26 -8.66 26.49
N TRP A 426 11.51 -8.02 25.60
CA TRP A 426 10.05 -7.96 25.73
C TRP A 426 9.39 -9.33 25.65
N LEU A 427 9.86 -10.21 24.76
CA LEU A 427 9.36 -11.58 24.67
C LEU A 427 9.67 -12.37 25.94
N ASP A 428 10.91 -12.35 26.40
CA ASP A 428 11.35 -13.11 27.57
C ASP A 428 10.63 -12.64 28.85
N GLU A 429 10.33 -11.35 28.98
CA GLU A 429 9.66 -10.77 30.17
C GLU A 429 8.13 -10.90 30.15
N ASN A 430 7.49 -10.98 28.98
CA ASN A 430 6.03 -10.82 28.86
C ASN A 430 5.30 -11.97 28.15
N LEU A 431 5.99 -12.85 27.41
CA LEU A 431 5.35 -13.95 26.71
C LEU A 431 5.38 -15.23 27.55
N VAL A 432 4.22 -15.73 27.95
CA VAL A 432 4.09 -16.97 28.71
C VAL A 432 3.55 -18.09 27.82
N SER A 433 4.23 -19.23 27.77
CA SER A 433 3.73 -20.40 27.04
C SER A 433 2.80 -21.24 27.92
N LEU A 434 1.61 -21.61 27.39
CA LEU A 434 0.69 -22.52 28.09
C LEU A 434 1.33 -23.89 28.40
N SER A 435 2.31 -24.34 27.60
CA SER A 435 3.03 -25.60 27.85
C SER A 435 3.85 -25.56 29.14
N GLU A 436 4.41 -24.40 29.49
CA GLU A 436 5.18 -24.20 30.72
C GLU A 436 4.28 -24.24 31.95
N LEU A 437 3.04 -23.73 31.83
CA LEU A 437 2.05 -23.76 32.90
C LEU A 437 1.45 -25.15 33.15
N THR A 438 1.43 -26.02 32.13
CA THR A 438 0.77 -27.35 32.20
C THR A 438 1.74 -28.49 32.50
N ALA A 439 3.04 -28.29 32.34
CA ALA A 439 4.07 -29.28 32.67
C ALA A 439 3.97 -29.76 34.14
N THR A 440 3.59 -28.88 35.06
CA THR A 440 3.40 -29.16 36.49
C THR A 440 2.12 -29.95 36.83
N LYS A 441 1.14 -30.03 35.91
CA LYS A 441 -0.13 -30.75 36.13
C LYS A 441 -0.21 -32.15 35.52
N LYS A 442 0.77 -32.54 34.69
CA LYS A 442 0.80 -33.89 34.08
C LYS A 442 0.88 -35.01 35.13
N GLU A 443 1.45 -34.73 36.29
CA GLU A 443 1.51 -35.67 37.41
C GLU A 443 0.14 -35.82 38.13
N ALA A 444 -0.66 -34.75 38.20
CA ALA A 444 -1.99 -34.77 38.84
C ALA A 444 -3.10 -35.40 37.95
N ALA A 445 -2.92 -35.42 36.63
CA ALA A 445 -3.91 -35.93 35.67
C ALA A 445 -3.93 -37.47 35.52
N GLN A 446 -3.06 -38.20 36.23
CA GLN A 446 -2.96 -39.66 36.12
C GLN A 446 -4.11 -40.44 36.78
N GLN A 447 -5.06 -39.79 37.47
CA GLN A 447 -6.32 -40.44 37.85
C GLN A 447 -7.30 -40.46 36.67
N LYS A 448 -7.03 -41.30 35.67
CA LYS A 448 -8.00 -41.61 34.62
C LYS A 448 -9.21 -42.31 35.25
N ARG A 449 -10.28 -41.56 35.53
CA ARG A 449 -11.61 -42.15 35.77
C ARG A 449 -12.02 -42.89 34.51
N ARG A 450 -12.23 -44.22 34.60
CA ARG A 450 -12.79 -44.98 33.47
C ARG A 450 -14.16 -44.37 33.14
N PRO A 451 -14.41 -43.93 31.88
CA PRO A 451 -15.68 -43.32 31.53
C PRO A 451 -16.79 -44.37 31.63
N ASN A 452 -17.97 -43.95 32.10
CA ASN A 452 -19.18 -44.75 31.98
C ASN A 452 -19.58 -44.77 30.50
N TYR A 453 -19.41 -45.92 29.83
CA TYR A 453 -19.66 -46.07 28.40
C TYR A 453 -21.12 -45.77 28.00
N ALA A 454 -22.11 -46.04 28.86
CA ALA A 454 -23.50 -45.71 28.56
C ALA A 454 -23.71 -44.19 28.51
N GLU A 455 -23.10 -43.46 29.44
CA GLU A 455 -23.16 -42.00 29.48
C GLU A 455 -22.34 -41.36 28.36
N LEU A 456 -21.18 -41.94 28.03
CA LEU A 456 -20.37 -41.52 26.90
C LEU A 456 -21.14 -41.68 25.58
N ASN A 457 -21.69 -42.86 25.31
CA ASN A 457 -22.46 -43.14 24.10
C ASN A 457 -23.71 -42.27 24.01
N ARG A 458 -24.39 -42.02 25.14
CA ARG A 458 -25.52 -41.07 25.19
C ARG A 458 -25.09 -39.66 24.74
N ARG A 459 -23.94 -39.16 25.24
CA ARG A 459 -23.42 -37.84 24.87
C ARG A 459 -22.95 -37.79 23.42
N LEU A 460 -22.24 -38.82 22.96
CA LEU A 460 -21.81 -38.95 21.56
C LEU A 460 -23.03 -38.90 20.63
N ASN A 461 -24.07 -39.68 20.93
CA ASN A 461 -25.32 -39.68 20.16
C ASN A 461 -26.05 -38.32 20.21
N MET A 462 -26.05 -37.62 21.35
CA MET A 462 -26.63 -36.27 21.46
C MET A 462 -25.92 -35.24 20.58
N PHE A 463 -24.61 -35.40 20.35
CA PHE A 463 -23.83 -34.56 19.44
C PHE A 463 -23.78 -35.12 18.00
N GLY A 464 -24.55 -36.17 17.70
CA GLY A 464 -24.64 -36.75 16.36
C GLY A 464 -23.41 -37.56 15.93
N TYR A 465 -22.54 -37.95 16.86
CA TYR A 465 -21.49 -38.92 16.57
C TYR A 465 -22.16 -40.27 16.24
N THR A 466 -21.77 -40.84 15.12
CA THR A 466 -22.21 -42.15 14.65
C THR A 466 -21.03 -43.12 14.72
N THR A 467 -21.29 -44.43 14.57
CA THR A 467 -20.22 -45.43 14.46
C THR A 467 -19.28 -45.15 13.29
N ASP A 468 -19.79 -44.56 12.19
CA ASP A 468 -18.99 -44.14 11.03
C ASP A 468 -18.23 -42.82 11.28
N GLY A 469 -18.65 -42.04 12.29
CA GLY A 469 -17.96 -40.82 12.74
C GLY A 469 -16.98 -41.04 13.89
N ASP A 470 -16.97 -42.24 14.48
CA ASP A 470 -16.01 -42.72 15.49
C ASP A 470 -14.78 -43.40 14.85
N ASP A 471 -14.76 -43.53 13.52
CA ASP A 471 -13.52 -43.64 12.76
C ASP A 471 -12.77 -42.30 12.90
N GLY A 472 -12.08 -42.17 14.03
CA GLY A 472 -11.04 -41.18 14.23
C GLY A 472 -9.97 -41.29 13.13
N PRO A 473 -8.88 -40.50 13.18
CA PRO A 473 -7.80 -40.66 12.20
C PRO A 473 -7.46 -42.14 12.08
N ALA A 474 -7.66 -42.72 10.90
CA ALA A 474 -7.39 -44.13 10.67
C ALA A 474 -5.92 -44.35 11.05
N TYR A 475 -5.71 -45.09 12.14
CA TYR A 475 -4.38 -45.54 12.49
C TYR A 475 -4.04 -46.59 11.44
N ASP A 476 -3.19 -46.22 10.49
CA ASP A 476 -2.59 -47.20 9.59
C ASP A 476 -1.83 -48.24 10.44
N ALA A 477 -1.47 -49.39 9.88
CA ALA A 477 -0.86 -50.52 10.62
C ALA A 477 0.39 -50.13 11.45
N ASP A 478 0.99 -48.96 11.17
CA ASP A 478 2.14 -48.36 11.86
C ASP A 478 1.80 -47.31 12.94
N GLY A 479 0.53 -47.08 13.28
CA GLY A 479 0.13 -46.20 14.39
C GLY A 479 0.21 -44.69 14.10
N TYR A 480 0.24 -44.26 12.84
CA TYR A 480 0.23 -42.85 12.47
C TYR A 480 -1.18 -42.28 12.33
N SER A 481 -1.47 -41.16 13.00
CA SER A 481 -2.71 -40.42 12.82
C SER A 481 -2.70 -39.65 11.50
N ARG A 482 -3.50 -40.08 10.51
CA ARG A 482 -3.79 -39.30 9.31
C ARG A 482 -5.29 -39.04 9.23
N GLN A 483 -5.69 -37.87 8.71
CA GLN A 483 -7.09 -37.65 8.37
C GLN A 483 -7.52 -38.73 7.36
N GLY A 484 -8.69 -39.33 7.58
CA GLY A 484 -9.22 -40.39 6.73
C GLY A 484 -9.24 -39.95 5.27
N ILE A 485 -8.76 -40.82 4.39
CA ILE A 485 -8.87 -40.62 2.95
C ILE A 485 -10.32 -41.00 2.60
N ALA A 486 -11.13 -40.03 2.20
CA ALA A 486 -12.46 -40.31 1.68
C ALA A 486 -12.31 -41.18 0.42
N GLY A 487 -12.85 -42.40 0.47
CA GLY A 487 -12.85 -43.36 -0.64
C GLY A 487 -13.92 -43.09 -1.69
#